data_AF-A0A7S4DCM4-F1
#
_entry.id   AF-A0A7S4DCM4-F1
#
_cell.length_a   1.000
_cell.length_b   1.000
_cell.length_c   1.000
_cell.angle_alpha   90.00
_cell.angle_beta   90.00
_cell.angle_gamma   90.00
#
_symmetry.space_group_name_H-M   'P 1'
#
loop_
_entity.id
_entity.type
_entity.pdbx_description
1 polymer ?
#
loop_
_entity_poly.entity_id
_entity_poly.type
_entity_poly.pdbx_seq_one_letter_code
_entity_poly.pdbx_strand_id
1 'polypeptide(L)'
;YSQRTQAEGLQWSCGYRNIQMLCDALLRRPEYRRVLFEGAYARPGAAARAPGVRALQGWLERAWALGFDPAGAALFPGGRVAGGEAWIGATEAVALLRSFGVRAQVVDFDESFTTMLHKSGVRDAAARQRSILEYMEDNRAGAPAAAAAGAGAEGGGRCG
;
A
#
# COMPACT_ATOMS: atom_id res chain seq x y z
N TYR A 1 -6.95 26.51 29.33
CA TYR A 1 -8.14 25.99 28.64
C TYR A 1 -7.93 26.16 27.15
N SER A 2 -7.61 25.08 26.43
CA SER A 2 -7.93 24.94 25.00
C SER A 2 -7.81 23.47 24.68
N GLN A 3 -8.93 22.77 24.82
CA GLN A 3 -9.07 21.43 24.27
C GLN A 3 -9.12 21.58 22.74
N ARG A 4 -7.96 21.48 22.07
CA ARG A 4 -7.96 21.05 20.67
C ARG A 4 -8.50 19.64 20.67
N THR A 5 -9.73 19.51 20.21
CA THR A 5 -10.48 18.27 20.08
C THR A 5 -9.61 17.23 19.38
N GLN A 6 -9.53 16.02 19.95
CA GLN A 6 -8.84 14.85 19.38
C GLN A 6 -9.23 14.53 17.92
N ALA A 7 -10.28 15.17 17.38
CA ALA A 7 -10.82 15.05 16.03
C ALA A 7 -9.87 15.51 14.90
N GLU A 8 -8.98 16.48 15.13
CA GLU A 8 -8.11 17.03 14.06
C GLU A 8 -6.99 16.04 13.66
N GLY A 9 -6.51 15.23 14.61
CA GLY A 9 -5.53 14.16 14.34
C GLY A 9 -6.13 12.91 13.67
N LEU A 10 -7.45 12.79 13.55
CA LEU A 10 -8.10 11.62 12.94
C LEU A 10 -8.10 11.66 11.40
N GLN A 11 -8.12 12.85 10.78
CA GLN A 11 -8.36 12.96 9.33
C GLN A 11 -7.13 12.58 8.48
N TRP A 12 -5.94 13.07 8.82
CA TRP A 12 -4.71 12.80 8.04
C TRP A 12 -4.31 11.31 8.08
N SER A 13 -4.72 10.60 9.14
CA SER A 13 -4.31 9.22 9.36
C SER A 13 -5.09 8.20 8.54
N CYS A 14 -6.16 8.62 7.84
CA CYS A 14 -7.11 7.72 7.19
C CYS A 14 -6.45 6.76 6.17
N GLY A 15 -5.50 7.26 5.36
CA GLY A 15 -4.74 6.44 4.42
C GLY A 15 -3.94 5.34 5.13
N TYR A 16 -3.29 5.65 6.27
CA TYR A 16 -2.60 4.65 7.08
C TYR A 16 -3.56 3.64 7.70
N ARG A 17 -4.74 4.07 8.17
CA ARG A 17 -5.76 3.16 8.71
C ARG A 17 -6.28 2.20 7.64
N ASN A 18 -6.44 2.66 6.40
CA ASN A 18 -6.77 1.79 5.27
C ASN A 18 -5.67 0.76 5.02
N ILE A 19 -4.40 1.17 5.05
CA ILE A 19 -3.27 0.24 4.96
C ILE A 19 -3.30 -0.77 6.12
N GLN A 20 -3.59 -0.36 7.35
CA GLN A 20 -3.70 -1.27 8.49
C GLN A 20 -4.78 -2.34 8.25
N MET A 21 -5.97 -1.94 7.79
CA MET A 21 -7.04 -2.90 7.49
C MET A 21 -6.64 -3.91 6.42
N LEU A 22 -5.98 -3.45 5.36
CA LEU A 22 -5.48 -4.33 4.29
C LEU A 22 -4.40 -5.27 4.80
N CYS A 23 -3.42 -4.77 5.55
CA CYS A 23 -2.37 -5.58 6.13
C CYS A 23 -2.91 -6.58 7.15
N ASP A 24 -3.89 -6.21 7.99
CA ASP A 24 -4.54 -7.13 8.92
C ASP A 24 -5.22 -8.29 8.19
N ALA A 25 -5.86 -8.03 7.05
CA ALA A 25 -6.45 -9.07 6.21
C ALA A 25 -5.37 -10.00 5.61
N LEU A 26 -4.29 -9.43 5.09
CA LEU A 26 -3.17 -10.20 4.52
C LEU A 26 -2.46 -11.05 5.58
N LEU A 27 -2.24 -10.52 6.79
CA LEU A 27 -1.56 -11.20 7.89
C LEU A 27 -2.32 -12.43 8.43
N ARG A 28 -3.60 -12.60 8.08
CA ARG A 28 -4.36 -13.83 8.35
C ARG A 28 -3.96 -14.99 7.44
N ARG A 29 -3.29 -14.70 6.32
CA ARG A 29 -2.83 -15.69 5.35
C ARG A 29 -1.36 -16.05 5.64
N PRO A 30 -1.01 -17.34 5.81
CA PRO A 30 0.34 -17.77 6.19
C PRO A 30 1.46 -17.26 5.28
N GLU A 31 1.20 -17.15 3.98
CA GLU A 31 2.15 -16.70 2.97
C GLU A 31 2.59 -15.25 3.14
N TYR A 32 1.70 -14.36 3.60
CA TYR A 32 2.05 -12.94 3.83
C TYR A 32 2.54 -12.71 5.25
N ARG A 33 2.13 -13.54 6.21
CA ARG A 33 2.48 -13.39 7.63
C ARG A 33 3.99 -13.38 7.90
N ARG A 34 4.77 -14.11 7.09
CA ARG A 34 6.24 -14.18 7.22
C ARG A 34 6.97 -13.05 6.48
N VAL A 35 6.35 -12.44 5.48
CA VAL A 35 7.00 -11.50 4.56
C VAL A 35 6.66 -10.06 4.92
N LEU A 36 5.39 -9.77 5.24
CA LEU A 36 4.97 -8.42 5.62
C LEU A 36 5.68 -7.97 6.90
N PHE A 37 6.29 -6.79 6.82
CA PHE A 37 7.02 -6.17 7.93
C PHE A 37 8.06 -7.11 8.55
N GLU A 38 8.70 -7.94 7.72
CA GLU A 38 9.74 -8.90 8.11
C GLU A 38 9.28 -9.86 9.21
N GLY A 39 7.97 -10.14 9.29
CA GLY A 39 7.38 -11.00 10.32
C GLY A 39 7.37 -10.41 11.74
N ALA A 40 7.83 -9.17 11.93
CA ALA A 40 7.94 -8.53 13.24
C ALA A 40 6.60 -8.44 14.00
N TYR A 41 5.48 -8.49 13.28
CA TYR A 41 4.13 -8.37 13.83
C TYR A 41 3.37 -9.69 13.89
N ALA A 42 4.07 -10.82 13.73
CA ALA A 42 3.51 -12.15 13.61
C ALA A 42 3.92 -13.09 14.76
N ARG A 43 3.87 -12.62 16.02
CA ARG A 43 4.32 -13.38 17.20
C ARG A 43 3.66 -14.77 17.32
N PRO A 44 4.42 -15.82 17.69
CA PRO A 44 3.85 -17.13 18.00
C PRO A 44 2.79 -17.03 19.10
N GLY A 45 1.68 -17.74 18.95
CA GLY A 45 0.58 -17.74 19.93
C GLY A 45 -0.26 -16.45 19.98
N ALA A 46 0.00 -15.47 19.11
CA ALA A 46 -0.80 -14.25 19.02
C ALA A 46 -1.35 -14.02 17.59
N ALA A 47 -2.52 -13.39 17.51
CA ALA A 47 -3.03 -12.90 16.24
C ALA A 47 -2.07 -11.83 15.67
N ALA A 48 -1.65 -12.00 14.42
CA ALA A 48 -0.85 -11.00 13.74
C ALA A 48 -1.69 -9.75 13.48
N ARG A 49 -1.08 -8.58 13.63
CA ARG A 49 -1.73 -7.28 13.45
C ARG A 49 -0.80 -6.30 12.77
N ALA A 50 -1.34 -5.42 11.96
CA ALA A 50 -0.59 -4.38 11.27
C ALA A 50 0.11 -3.43 12.27
N PRO A 51 1.27 -2.84 11.89
CA PRO A 51 1.94 -1.82 12.69
C PRO A 51 1.06 -0.61 12.96
N GLY A 52 1.34 0.11 14.06
CA GLY A 52 0.76 1.42 14.31
C GLY A 52 1.16 2.46 13.26
N VAL A 53 0.42 3.57 13.16
CA VAL A 53 0.62 4.63 12.15
C VAL A 53 2.06 5.14 12.10
N ARG A 54 2.70 5.39 13.25
CA ARG A 54 4.11 5.84 13.30
C ARG A 54 5.09 4.80 12.74
N ALA A 55 4.85 3.51 13.01
CA ALA A 55 5.66 2.44 12.46
C ALA A 55 5.43 2.29 10.95
N LEU A 56 4.20 2.46 10.47
CA LEU A 56 3.88 2.48 9.04
C LEU A 56 4.58 3.61 8.30
N GLN A 57 4.66 4.81 8.87
CA GLN A 57 5.45 5.92 8.31
C GLN A 57 6.91 5.50 8.09
N GLY A 58 7.54 4.86 9.10
CA GLY A 58 8.90 4.37 8.97
C GLY A 58 9.07 3.25 7.95
N TRP A 59 8.08 2.35 7.81
CA TRP A 59 8.10 1.34 6.76
C TRP A 59 7.95 1.93 5.36
N LEU A 60 7.14 2.97 5.21
CA LEU A 60 6.96 3.67 3.94
C LEU A 60 8.25 4.42 3.54
N GLU A 61 8.88 5.14 4.46
CA GLU A 61 10.18 5.77 4.19
C GLU A 61 11.26 4.76 3.83
N ARG A 62 11.26 3.58 4.47
CA ARG A 62 12.14 2.47 4.07
C ARG A 62 11.84 1.97 2.67
N ALA A 63 10.57 1.84 2.28
CA ALA A 63 10.20 1.46 0.92
C ALA A 63 10.76 2.48 -0.09
N TRP A 64 10.63 3.78 0.17
CA TRP A 64 11.23 4.83 -0.66
C TRP A 64 12.75 4.73 -0.72
N ALA A 65 13.42 4.49 0.41
CA ALA A 65 14.87 4.30 0.46
C ALA A 65 15.35 3.07 -0.33
N LEU A 66 14.51 2.04 -0.46
CA LEU A 66 14.75 0.87 -1.31
C LEU A 66 14.46 1.12 -2.79
N GLY A 67 14.05 2.34 -3.17
CA GLY A 67 13.79 2.73 -4.56
C GLY A 67 12.36 2.49 -5.05
N PHE A 68 11.42 2.14 -4.17
CA PHE A 68 10.01 2.07 -4.54
C PHE A 68 9.42 3.47 -4.61
N ASP A 69 8.73 3.81 -5.69
CA ASP A 69 8.02 5.09 -5.89
C ASP A 69 8.80 6.37 -5.48
N PRO A 70 9.98 6.62 -6.09
CA PRO A 70 10.77 7.83 -5.80
C PRO A 70 10.03 9.12 -6.18
N ALA A 71 9.13 9.06 -7.18
CA ALA A 71 8.30 10.19 -7.57
C ALA A 71 7.28 10.55 -6.48
N GLY A 72 6.59 9.56 -5.92
CA GLY A 72 5.71 9.76 -4.76
C GLY A 72 6.47 10.27 -3.53
N ALA A 73 7.66 9.73 -3.26
CA ALA A 73 8.52 10.21 -2.16
C ALA A 73 8.85 11.71 -2.29
N ALA A 74 9.14 12.18 -3.51
CA ALA A 74 9.49 13.57 -3.78
C ALA A 74 8.35 14.57 -3.53
N LEU A 75 7.09 14.11 -3.44
CA LEU A 75 5.95 14.94 -3.06
C LEU A 75 6.01 15.35 -1.57
N PHE A 76 6.77 14.62 -0.76
CA PHE A 76 6.96 14.91 0.66
C PHE A 76 8.27 15.65 0.88
N PRO A 77 8.29 16.73 1.68
CA PRO A 77 9.52 17.46 1.99
C PRO A 77 10.62 16.52 2.53
N GLY A 78 11.72 16.43 1.78
CA GLY A 78 12.85 15.56 2.12
C GLY A 78 12.55 14.06 2.08
N GLY A 79 11.46 13.64 1.41
CA GLY A 79 11.04 12.23 1.35
C GLY A 79 10.65 11.66 2.73
N ARG A 80 10.08 12.50 3.60
CA ARG A 80 9.80 12.15 4.99
C ARG A 80 8.33 12.34 5.34
N VAL A 81 7.80 11.37 6.06
CA VAL A 81 6.45 11.36 6.64
C VAL A 81 6.46 11.01 8.13
N ALA A 82 7.52 10.38 8.62
CA ALA A 82 7.70 9.99 10.01
C ALA A 82 7.71 11.21 10.93
N GLY A 83 6.98 11.12 12.04
CA GLY A 83 6.84 12.20 13.01
C GLY A 83 5.83 13.30 12.60
N GLY A 84 5.42 13.35 11.34
CA GLY A 84 4.44 14.31 10.82
C GLY A 84 3.00 13.78 10.72
N GLU A 85 2.11 14.65 10.23
CA GLU A 85 0.69 14.37 9.94
C GLU A 85 0.45 14.33 8.41
N ALA A 86 1.36 13.66 7.69
CA ALA A 86 1.35 13.63 6.23
C ALA A 86 0.20 12.77 5.68
N TRP A 87 -0.58 13.33 4.77
CA TRP A 87 -1.64 12.62 4.07
C TRP A 87 -1.02 11.67 3.04
N ILE A 88 -1.54 10.44 2.96
CA ILE A 88 -1.10 9.43 1.99
C ILE A 88 -2.29 8.81 1.29
N GLY A 89 -2.06 8.20 0.14
CA GLY A 89 -3.07 7.60 -0.72
C GLY A 89 -2.71 6.20 -1.21
N ALA A 90 -3.30 5.84 -2.35
CA ALA A 90 -3.17 4.52 -2.95
C ALA A 90 -1.73 4.23 -3.45
N THR A 91 -1.02 5.25 -3.92
CA THR A 91 0.38 5.16 -4.38
C THR A 91 1.30 4.71 -3.26
N GLU A 92 1.23 5.36 -2.09
CA GLU A 92 2.03 4.99 -0.92
C GLU A 92 1.66 3.60 -0.39
N ALA A 93 0.38 3.23 -0.40
CA ALA A 93 -0.05 1.88 -0.04
C ALA A 93 0.56 0.82 -0.97
N VAL A 94 0.58 1.08 -2.28
CA VAL A 94 1.17 0.17 -3.27
C VAL A 94 2.70 0.12 -3.15
N ALA A 95 3.36 1.26 -2.97
CA ALA A 95 4.81 1.32 -2.73
C ALA A 95 5.21 0.49 -1.51
N LEU A 96 4.48 0.65 -0.40
CA LEU A 96 4.68 -0.10 0.83
C LEU A 96 4.50 -1.62 0.60
N LEU A 97 3.39 -2.04 0.01
CA LEU A 97 3.10 -3.47 -0.20
C LEU A 97 4.13 -4.12 -1.16
N ARG A 98 4.48 -3.43 -2.24
CA ARG A 98 5.48 -3.90 -3.22
C ARG A 98 6.87 -4.02 -2.61
N SER A 99 7.22 -3.18 -1.63
CA SER A 99 8.50 -3.31 -0.91
C SER A 99 8.65 -4.63 -0.14
N PHE A 100 7.53 -5.28 0.20
CA PHE A 100 7.48 -6.62 0.79
C PHE A 100 7.20 -7.72 -0.25
N GLY A 101 7.34 -7.44 -1.55
CA GLY A 101 7.08 -8.41 -2.62
C GLY A 101 5.60 -8.77 -2.80
N VAL A 102 4.66 -8.01 -2.21
CA VAL A 102 3.23 -8.21 -2.42
C VAL A 102 2.83 -7.57 -3.76
N ARG A 103 2.20 -8.35 -4.64
CA ARG A 103 1.63 -7.81 -5.87
C ARG A 103 0.48 -6.87 -5.54
N ALA A 104 0.65 -5.60 -5.87
CA ALA A 104 -0.36 -4.55 -5.71
C ALA A 104 -0.32 -3.63 -6.93
N GLN A 105 -1.42 -2.98 -7.26
CA GLN A 105 -1.53 -2.01 -8.35
C GLN A 105 -2.46 -0.87 -7.95
N VAL A 106 -2.15 0.34 -8.43
CA VAL A 106 -3.10 1.45 -8.41
C VAL A 106 -3.87 1.38 -9.72
N VAL A 107 -5.19 1.46 -9.62
CA VAL A 107 -6.08 1.65 -10.78
C VAL A 107 -6.71 3.01 -10.58
N ASP A 108 -6.50 3.89 -11.56
CA ASP A 108 -7.16 5.19 -11.59
C ASP A 108 -8.49 5.05 -12.33
N PHE A 109 -9.53 5.67 -11.79
CA PHE A 109 -10.89 5.60 -12.34
C PHE A 109 -11.23 6.97 -12.91
N ASP A 110 -11.02 7.13 -14.20
CA ASP A 110 -11.20 8.41 -14.88
C ASP A 110 -12.68 8.75 -15.17
N GLU A 111 -12.87 9.86 -15.88
CA GLU A 111 -14.20 10.31 -16.31
C GLU A 111 -14.91 9.31 -17.22
N SER A 112 -14.17 8.48 -17.95
CA SER A 112 -14.76 7.45 -18.82
C SER A 112 -15.39 6.33 -17.99
N PHE A 113 -14.71 5.89 -16.93
CA PHE A 113 -15.25 4.93 -15.97
C PHE A 113 -16.47 5.49 -15.24
N THR A 114 -16.36 6.74 -14.77
CA THR A 114 -17.46 7.45 -14.10
C THR A 114 -18.67 7.59 -15.03
N THR A 115 -18.45 7.90 -16.30
CA THR A 115 -19.50 8.01 -17.33
C THR A 115 -20.15 6.66 -17.61
N MET A 116 -19.36 5.59 -17.74
CA MET A 116 -19.86 4.23 -17.91
C MET A 116 -20.77 3.82 -16.74
N LEU A 117 -20.31 4.04 -15.49
CA LEU A 117 -21.11 3.74 -14.31
C LEU A 117 -22.42 4.51 -14.29
N HIS A 118 -22.41 5.81 -14.60
CA HIS A 118 -23.64 6.61 -14.67
C HIS A 118 -24.60 6.11 -15.77
N LYS A 119 -24.09 5.86 -16.98
CA LYS A 119 -24.91 5.41 -18.13
C LYS A 119 -25.49 4.01 -17.93
N SER A 120 -24.76 3.13 -17.26
CA SER A 120 -25.22 1.77 -16.95
C SER A 120 -26.42 1.75 -15.98
N GLY A 121 -26.73 2.88 -15.34
CA GLY A 121 -27.84 2.97 -14.38
C GLY A 121 -27.64 2.08 -13.15
N VAL A 122 -26.40 1.62 -12.90
CA VAL A 122 -26.06 0.70 -11.82
C VAL A 122 -26.19 1.41 -10.46
N ARG A 123 -27.31 1.12 -9.78
CA ARG A 123 -27.61 1.64 -8.43
C ARG A 123 -27.32 0.63 -7.33
N ASP A 124 -27.31 -0.66 -7.66
CA ASP A 124 -27.02 -1.75 -6.73
C ASP A 124 -25.52 -1.85 -6.42
N ALA A 125 -25.19 -2.11 -5.14
CA ALA A 125 -23.81 -2.16 -4.67
C ALA A 125 -23.04 -3.35 -5.26
N ALA A 126 -23.68 -4.52 -5.42
CA ALA A 126 -23.03 -5.69 -5.99
C ALA A 126 -22.79 -5.53 -7.50
N ALA A 127 -23.74 -4.92 -8.22
CA ALA A 127 -23.55 -4.55 -9.62
C ALA A 127 -22.40 -3.53 -9.79
N ARG A 128 -22.29 -2.52 -8.91
CA ARG A 128 -21.17 -1.58 -8.94
C ARG A 128 -19.83 -2.27 -8.69
N GLN A 129 -19.77 -3.19 -7.73
CA GLN A 129 -18.57 -3.98 -7.47
C GLN A 129 -18.14 -4.82 -8.68
N ARG A 130 -19.10 -5.44 -9.41
CA ARG A 130 -18.78 -6.19 -10.63
C ARG A 130 -18.16 -5.30 -11.71
N SER A 131 -18.74 -4.13 -11.99
CA SER A 131 -18.19 -3.20 -12.98
C SER A 131 -16.80 -2.69 -12.61
N ILE A 132 -16.52 -2.50 -11.31
CA ILE A 132 -15.17 -2.18 -10.83
C ILE A 132 -14.20 -3.33 -11.15
N LEU A 133 -14.59 -4.57 -10.84
CA LEU A 133 -13.73 -5.74 -11.07
C LEU A 133 -13.45 -5.96 -12.57
N GLU A 134 -14.45 -5.83 -13.42
CA GLU A 134 -14.31 -5.89 -14.88
C GLU A 134 -13.33 -4.82 -15.37
N TYR A 135 -13.51 -3.56 -14.96
CA TYR A 135 -12.57 -2.49 -15.31
C TYR A 135 -11.16 -2.77 -14.82
N MET A 136 -11.00 -3.32 -13.61
CA MET A 136 -9.68 -3.70 -13.08
C MET A 136 -9.03 -4.85 -13.84
N GLU A 137 -9.81 -5.78 -14.40
CA GLU A 137 -9.33 -6.87 -15.25
C GLU A 137 -8.88 -6.36 -16.61
N ASP A 138 -9.68 -5.51 -17.25
CA ASP A 138 -9.35 -4.90 -18.54
C ASP A 138 -8.08 -4.04 -18.46
N ASN A 139 -7.90 -3.33 -17.34
CA ASN A 139 -6.72 -2.50 -17.09
C ASN A 139 -5.53 -3.27 -16.47
N ARG A 140 -5.66 -4.57 -16.22
CA ARG A 140 -4.57 -5.39 -15.66
C ARG A 140 -3.38 -5.52 -16.61
N ALA A 141 -3.62 -5.47 -17.93
CA ALA A 141 -2.60 -5.66 -18.96
C ALA A 141 -1.63 -4.47 -19.14
N GLY A 142 -1.95 -3.31 -18.55
CA GLY A 142 -1.13 -2.09 -18.65
C GLY A 142 -0.05 -1.93 -17.57
N ALA A 143 -0.02 -2.78 -16.55
CA ALA A 143 0.98 -2.69 -15.49
C ALA A 143 2.30 -3.33 -15.94
N PRO A 144 3.44 -2.61 -15.93
CA PRO A 144 4.72 -3.21 -16.27
C PRO A 144 5.04 -4.36 -15.31
N ALA A 145 5.28 -5.54 -15.87
CA ALA A 145 5.77 -6.71 -15.16
C ALA A 145 7.24 -6.51 -14.77
N ALA A 146 7.52 -5.63 -13.81
CA ALA A 146 8.89 -5.33 -13.38
C ALA A 146 9.00 -5.15 -11.87
N ALA A 147 9.21 -6.27 -11.17
CA ALA A 147 10.04 -6.39 -9.95
C ALA A 147 10.08 -7.85 -9.43
N ALA A 148 9.95 -8.84 -10.33
CA ALA A 148 10.14 -10.25 -10.01
C ALA A 148 11.38 -10.76 -10.76
N ALA A 149 12.54 -10.16 -10.53
CA ALA A 149 13.84 -10.72 -10.88
C ALA A 149 14.98 -9.90 -10.25
N GLY A 150 15.81 -10.57 -9.44
CA GLY A 150 17.25 -10.28 -9.38
C GLY A 150 17.75 -9.28 -8.35
N ALA A 151 17.83 -9.70 -7.08
CA ALA A 151 19.02 -9.45 -6.26
C ALA A 151 19.34 -10.74 -5.49
N GLY A 152 19.59 -11.80 -6.27
CA GLY A 152 20.26 -12.98 -5.76
C GLY A 152 21.70 -12.60 -5.42
N ALA A 153 22.08 -12.91 -4.19
CA ALA A 153 23.46 -12.89 -3.76
C ALA A 153 24.27 -13.85 -4.65
N GLU A 154 25.26 -13.32 -5.37
CA GLU A 154 26.41 -14.10 -5.80
C GLU A 154 27.62 -13.64 -5.00
N GLY A 155 27.87 -14.35 -3.91
CA GLY A 155 29.23 -14.55 -3.43
C GLY A 155 29.85 -15.71 -4.20
N GLY A 156 31.13 -15.58 -4.56
CA GLY A 156 31.99 -16.74 -4.83
C GLY A 156 32.71 -16.75 -6.18
N GLY A 157 33.88 -16.12 -6.22
CA GLY A 157 35.09 -16.70 -6.82
C GLY A 157 35.31 -16.58 -8.33
N ARG A 158 36.43 -15.92 -8.72
CA ARG A 158 37.60 -16.61 -9.29
C ARG A 158 38.77 -15.65 -9.54
N CYS A 159 39.96 -16.17 -9.18
CA CYS A 159 41.31 -15.98 -9.71
C CYS A 159 41.76 -14.64 -10.33
N GLY A 160 42.84 -14.14 -9.73
CA GLY A 160 43.92 -13.34 -10.30
C GLY A 160 45.06 -13.32 -9.30
#